data_AF-A0A9D2CQH8-F1
#
_entry.id   AF-A0A9D2CQH8-F1
#
_cell.length_a   1.000
_cell.length_b   1.000
_cell.length_c   1.000
_cell.angle_alpha   90.00
_cell.angle_beta   90.00
_cell.angle_gamma   90.00
#
_symmetry.space_group_name_H-M   'P 1'
#
loop_
_entity.id
_entity.type
_entity.pdbx_description
1 polymer ?
#
loop_
_entity_poly.entity_id
_entity_poly.type
_entity_poly.pdbx_seq_one_letter_code
_entity_poly.pdbx_strand_id
1 'polypeptide(L)'
;MPTDVSAGAHRVILESADIERALTRIAHEILEANKGSENLVLLGIPRRGFPLAQRLADKIAQTDSGFNPAFSLGQLDITMYRDDLLSKPGRTPEPTRLPAAGVEGRTVVLVDDVLFSGRTIRAALDALKDYGRPGAVRLAVLVDRGHRQLPIRADHVGKNLPTNTHESVKVLLSSIDGEDDKVIISQPAHSITSAQEGGE
;
A
#
# COMPACT_ATOMS: atom_id res chain seq x y z
N MET A 1 -21.73 22.97 -25.95
CA MET A 1 -20.80 21.89 -26.31
C MET A 1 -20.18 21.35 -25.03
N PRO A 2 -20.57 20.18 -24.50
CA PRO A 2 -19.75 19.52 -23.51
C PRO A 2 -18.69 18.69 -24.23
N THR A 3 -17.43 18.90 -23.87
CA THR A 3 -16.27 18.13 -24.33
C THR A 3 -16.31 16.75 -23.71
N ASP A 4 -16.53 15.74 -24.54
CA ASP A 4 -16.42 14.34 -24.19
C ASP A 4 -14.93 13.97 -24.06
N VAL A 5 -14.45 13.90 -22.82
CA VAL A 5 -13.12 13.40 -22.50
C VAL A 5 -13.23 11.88 -22.45
N SER A 6 -12.79 11.21 -23.52
CA SER A 6 -12.65 9.76 -23.62
C SER A 6 -12.03 9.16 -22.35
N ALA A 7 -12.89 8.69 -21.45
CA ALA A 7 -12.50 7.97 -20.24
C ALA A 7 -11.95 6.60 -20.67
N GLY A 8 -10.64 6.38 -20.48
CA GLY A 8 -10.04 5.06 -20.65
C GLY A 8 -10.82 4.01 -19.85
N ALA A 9 -11.05 2.85 -20.45
CA ALA A 9 -11.80 1.76 -19.81
C ALA A 9 -11.13 1.38 -18.48
N HIS A 10 -11.86 1.58 -17.38
CA HIS A 10 -11.45 1.14 -16.06
C HIS A 10 -12.39 0.05 -15.58
N ARG A 11 -11.82 -0.98 -14.94
CA ARG A 11 -12.57 -2.10 -14.39
C ARG A 11 -12.41 -2.12 -12.88
N VAL A 12 -13.52 -2.16 -12.15
CA VAL A 12 -13.54 -2.38 -10.70
C VAL A 12 -13.22 -3.85 -10.43
N ILE A 13 -12.27 -4.10 -9.53
CA ILE A 13 -11.75 -5.43 -9.17
C ILE A 13 -12.14 -5.83 -7.74
N LEU A 14 -12.24 -4.84 -6.86
CA LEU A 14 -12.67 -4.96 -5.47
C LEU A 14 -13.56 -3.76 -5.17
N GLU A 15 -14.70 -4.03 -4.55
CA GLU A 15 -15.56 -3.02 -3.94
C GLU A 15 -15.31 -2.95 -2.43
N SER A 16 -15.94 -1.99 -1.74
CA SER A 16 -15.77 -1.76 -0.29
C SER A 16 -15.93 -3.03 0.54
N ALA A 17 -16.97 -3.83 0.25
CA ALA A 17 -17.21 -5.08 0.96
C ALA A 17 -16.09 -6.12 0.74
N ASP A 18 -15.46 -6.13 -0.43
CA ASP A 18 -14.34 -7.03 -0.70
C ASP A 18 -13.07 -6.58 0.03
N ILE A 19 -12.82 -5.27 0.07
CA ILE A 19 -11.69 -4.68 0.80
C ILE A 19 -11.83 -4.99 2.28
N GLU A 20 -13.01 -4.79 2.86
CA GLU A 20 -13.25 -5.08 4.28
C GLU A 20 -13.06 -6.57 4.62
N ARG A 21 -13.49 -7.48 3.74
CA ARG A 21 -13.23 -8.92 3.89
C ARG A 21 -11.74 -9.24 3.78
N ALA A 22 -11.04 -8.65 2.82
CA ALA A 22 -9.61 -8.84 2.65
C ALA A 22 -8.81 -8.36 3.87
N LEU A 23 -9.13 -7.17 4.40
CA LEU A 23 -8.49 -6.62 5.60
C LEU A 23 -8.77 -7.47 6.84
N THR A 24 -9.98 -8.00 6.99
CA THR A 24 -10.33 -8.91 8.09
C THR A 24 -9.50 -10.18 8.03
N ARG A 25 -9.36 -10.78 6.84
CA ARG A 25 -8.49 -11.95 6.65
C ARG A 25 -7.02 -11.62 6.98
N ILE A 26 -6.48 -10.52 6.46
CA ILE A 26 -5.10 -10.09 6.74
C ILE A 26 -4.88 -9.90 8.24
N ALA A 27 -5.83 -9.30 8.97
CA ALA A 27 -5.72 -9.09 10.42
C ALA A 27 -5.57 -10.43 11.18
N HIS A 28 -6.38 -11.44 10.83
CA HIS A 28 -6.26 -12.78 11.40
C HIS A 28 -4.92 -13.45 11.04
N GLU A 29 -4.50 -13.37 9.77
CA GLU A 29 -3.22 -13.94 9.33
C GLU A 29 -2.03 -13.31 10.06
N ILE A 30 -2.05 -11.99 10.30
CA ILE A 30 -1.00 -11.30 11.06
C ILE A 30 -0.93 -11.84 12.49
N LEU A 31 -2.07 -11.94 13.16
CA LEU A 31 -2.17 -12.46 14.53
C LEU A 31 -1.69 -13.91 14.62
N GLU A 32 -2.12 -14.78 13.72
CA GLU A 32 -1.70 -16.18 13.67
C GLU A 32 -0.19 -16.30 13.44
N ALA A 33 0.35 -15.57 12.46
CA ALA A 33 1.77 -15.61 12.14
C ALA A 33 2.65 -15.02 13.27
N ASN A 34 2.13 -14.07 14.06
CA ASN A 34 2.82 -13.49 15.21
C ASN A 34 2.52 -14.22 16.54
N LYS A 35 1.62 -15.21 16.54
CA LYS A 35 1.14 -15.94 17.74
C LYS A 35 0.51 -15.00 18.77
N GLY A 36 -0.30 -14.05 18.30
CA GLY A 36 -0.94 -13.01 19.09
C GLY A 36 -0.41 -11.63 18.74
N SER A 37 -0.87 -10.62 19.47
CA SER A 37 -0.50 -9.21 19.25
C SER A 37 0.73 -8.75 20.03
N GLU A 38 1.33 -9.61 20.85
CA GLU A 38 2.50 -9.26 21.65
C GLU A 38 3.66 -8.84 20.75
N ASN A 39 4.28 -7.70 21.08
CA ASN A 39 5.39 -7.10 20.34
C ASN A 39 5.10 -6.80 18.85
N LEU A 40 3.83 -6.71 18.47
CA LEU A 40 3.41 -6.34 17.12
C LEU A 40 3.35 -4.82 16.96
N VAL A 41 3.91 -4.32 15.86
CA VAL A 41 3.80 -2.91 15.44
C VAL A 41 3.34 -2.84 14.00
N LEU A 42 2.40 -1.94 13.70
CA LEU A 42 1.98 -1.64 12.33
C LEU A 42 2.58 -0.30 11.91
N LEU A 43 3.22 -0.26 10.74
CA LEU A 43 3.68 0.98 10.11
C LEU A 43 3.06 1.12 8.73
N GLY A 44 2.15 2.06 8.59
CA GLY A 44 1.53 2.37 7.31
C GLY A 44 2.42 3.26 6.45
N ILE A 45 2.56 2.90 5.18
CA ILE A 45 3.25 3.71 4.18
C ILE A 45 2.24 4.70 3.58
N PRO A 46 2.47 6.01 3.67
CA PRO A 46 1.58 7.01 3.08
C PRO A 46 1.49 6.90 1.55
N ARG A 47 0.37 7.29 0.90
CA ARG A 47 -0.83 7.95 1.43
C ARG A 47 -1.94 7.00 1.87
N ARG A 48 -2.06 5.85 1.18
CA ARG A 48 -3.18 4.91 1.36
C ARG A 48 -2.83 3.70 2.22
N GLY A 49 -1.54 3.33 2.31
CA GLY A 49 -1.09 2.29 3.24
C GLY A 49 -1.35 2.65 4.70
N PHE A 50 -1.28 3.94 5.08
CA PHE A 50 -1.59 4.37 6.46
C PHE A 50 -3.07 4.23 6.86
N PRO A 51 -4.05 4.73 6.09
CA PRO A 51 -5.46 4.42 6.34
C PRO A 51 -5.77 2.91 6.41
N LEU A 52 -5.14 2.10 5.55
CA LEU A 52 -5.28 0.64 5.62
C LEU A 52 -4.67 0.07 6.90
N ALA A 53 -3.52 0.56 7.34
CA ALA A 53 -2.90 0.18 8.61
C ALA A 53 -3.79 0.51 9.80
N GLN A 54 -4.47 1.65 9.77
CA GLN A 54 -5.44 2.03 10.81
C GLN A 54 -6.59 1.03 10.89
N ARG A 55 -7.18 0.67 9.75
CA ARG A 55 -8.26 -0.34 9.71
C ARG A 55 -7.79 -1.73 10.15
N LEU A 56 -6.57 -2.12 9.80
CA LEU A 56 -5.97 -3.36 10.31
C LEU A 56 -5.78 -3.31 11.82
N ALA A 57 -5.27 -2.18 12.34
CA ALA A 57 -5.09 -1.98 13.78
C ALA A 57 -6.40 -2.16 14.54
N ASP A 58 -7.50 -1.57 14.04
CA ASP A 58 -8.82 -1.67 14.65
C ASP A 58 -9.35 -3.11 14.62
N LYS A 59 -9.19 -3.83 13.51
CA LYS A 59 -9.61 -5.24 13.39
C LYS A 59 -8.80 -6.17 14.28
N ILE A 60 -7.49 -5.92 14.42
CA ILE A 60 -6.62 -6.66 15.33
C ILE A 60 -7.06 -6.40 16.78
N ALA A 61 -7.30 -5.14 17.17
CA ALA A 61 -7.76 -4.79 18.52
C ALA A 61 -9.13 -5.39 18.87
N GLN A 62 -10.02 -5.54 17.89
CA GLN A 62 -11.32 -6.22 18.06
C GLN A 62 -11.15 -7.73 18.29
N THR A 63 -10.09 -8.33 17.76
CA THR A 63 -9.83 -9.77 17.84
C THR A 63 -8.98 -10.14 19.07
N ASP A 64 -8.00 -9.29 19.41
CA ASP A 64 -7.07 -9.47 20.52
C ASP A 64 -7.03 -8.19 21.37
N SER A 65 -7.62 -8.25 22.56
CA SER A 65 -7.69 -7.12 23.50
C SER A 65 -6.32 -6.67 24.02
N GLY A 66 -5.26 -7.46 23.81
CA GLY A 66 -3.89 -7.07 24.13
C GLY A 66 -3.30 -6.03 23.16
N PHE A 67 -3.91 -5.85 21.98
CA PHE A 67 -3.42 -4.89 21.00
C PHE A 67 -4.02 -3.50 21.23
N ASN A 68 -3.15 -2.51 21.42
CA ASN A 68 -3.55 -1.10 21.51
C ASN A 68 -3.07 -0.32 20.26
N PRO A 69 -3.99 0.07 19.35
CA PRO A 69 -3.65 0.87 18.16
C PRO A 69 -2.92 2.17 18.49
N ALA A 70 -3.34 2.91 19.53
CA ALA A 70 -2.72 4.19 19.89
C ALA A 70 -1.26 4.03 20.34
N PHE A 71 -0.90 2.84 20.83
CA PHE A 71 0.46 2.54 21.25
C PHE A 71 1.30 1.92 20.14
N SER A 72 0.70 1.14 19.23
CA SER A 72 1.40 0.20 18.34
C SER A 72 1.28 0.50 16.85
N LEU A 73 0.49 1.52 16.46
CA LEU A 73 0.36 1.98 15.09
C LEU A 73 1.18 3.24 14.85
N GLY A 74 1.86 3.28 13.70
CA GLY A 74 2.54 4.47 13.21
C GLY A 74 2.46 4.65 11.69
N GLN A 75 3.10 5.71 11.24
CA GLN A 75 3.22 6.10 9.84
C GLN A 75 4.71 6.25 9.50
N LEU A 76 5.15 5.65 8.40
CA LEU A 76 6.53 5.75 7.92
C LEU A 76 6.55 6.43 6.55
N ASP A 77 6.93 7.71 6.50
CA ASP A 77 7.16 8.39 5.22
C ASP A 77 8.54 8.01 4.68
N ILE A 78 8.55 7.58 3.43
CA ILE A 78 9.73 7.05 2.74
C ILE A 78 10.22 7.98 1.65
N THR A 79 9.66 9.19 1.53
CA THR A 79 9.85 10.07 0.38
C THR A 79 11.33 10.32 0.15
N MET A 80 12.09 10.62 1.22
CA MET A 80 13.52 10.91 1.16
C MET A 80 14.41 9.69 0.89
N TYR A 81 13.85 8.46 0.94
CA TYR A 81 14.60 7.21 0.76
C TYR A 81 14.37 6.59 -0.62
N ARG A 82 13.57 7.24 -1.48
CA ARG A 82 13.32 6.76 -2.84
C ARG A 82 14.55 6.98 -3.72
N ASP A 83 14.85 5.97 -4.52
CA ASP A 83 15.97 5.98 -5.46
C ASP A 83 15.69 6.77 -6.76
N ASP A 84 14.43 7.15 -7.00
CA ASP A 84 13.98 7.83 -8.21
C ASP A 84 13.69 9.33 -8.05
N LEU A 85 14.10 9.94 -6.92
CA LEU A 85 13.85 11.35 -6.58
C LEU A 85 14.33 12.35 -7.64
N LEU A 86 15.42 12.03 -8.35
CA LEU A 86 15.97 12.88 -9.41
C LEU A 86 15.19 12.79 -10.73
N SER A 87 14.48 11.68 -10.97
CA SER A 87 13.82 11.37 -12.24
C SER A 87 12.31 11.63 -12.22
N LYS A 88 11.72 11.78 -11.04
CA LYS A 88 10.30 12.10 -10.86
C LYS A 88 10.16 13.12 -9.74
N PRO A 89 9.44 14.24 -9.95
CA PRO A 89 9.12 15.15 -8.87
C PRO A 89 8.52 14.35 -7.70
N GLY A 90 9.21 14.37 -6.56
CA GLY A 90 8.79 13.65 -5.37
C GLY A 90 7.40 14.11 -4.93
N ARG A 91 6.65 13.21 -4.27
CA ARG A 91 5.48 13.65 -3.50
C ARG A 91 5.97 14.58 -2.39
N THR A 92 5.14 15.52 -1.95
CA THR A 92 5.40 16.23 -0.69
C THR A 92 5.57 15.20 0.43
N PRO A 93 6.69 15.23 1.17
CA PRO A 93 6.90 14.36 2.32
C PRO A 93 5.78 14.55 3.34
N GLU A 94 5.30 13.44 3.90
CA GLU A 94 4.45 13.46 5.08
C GLU A 94 5.27 13.20 6.34
N PRO A 95 4.78 13.58 7.53
CA PRO A 95 5.50 13.30 8.76
C PRO A 95 5.55 11.79 9.04
N THR A 96 6.75 11.27 9.27
CA THR A 96 6.93 9.98 9.95
C THR A 96 6.48 10.11 11.40
N ARG A 97 5.58 9.23 11.83
CA ARG A 97 5.07 9.15 13.20
C ARG A 97 5.29 7.74 13.71
N LEU A 98 6.33 7.56 14.53
CA LEU A 98 6.57 6.27 15.14
C LEU A 98 5.55 6.00 16.26
N PRO A 99 5.13 4.74 16.45
CA PRO A 99 4.31 4.36 17.59
C PRO A 99 5.07 4.61 18.90
N ALA A 100 4.34 4.92 19.97
CA ALA A 100 4.91 5.08 21.32
C ALA A 100 5.63 3.80 21.79
N ALA A 101 5.20 2.66 21.28
CA ALA A 101 5.89 1.40 21.44
C ALA A 101 7.37 1.54 21.00
N GLY A 102 7.66 2.14 19.84
CA GLY A 102 8.93 2.05 19.14
C GLY A 102 9.02 0.80 18.24
N VAL A 103 10.17 0.59 17.60
CA VAL A 103 10.37 -0.54 16.64
C VAL A 103 11.45 -1.55 17.06
N GLU A 104 12.26 -1.22 18.07
CA GLU A 104 13.37 -2.06 18.52
C GLU A 104 12.91 -3.43 19.01
N GLY A 105 13.53 -4.50 18.50
CA GLY A 105 13.25 -5.89 18.87
C GLY A 105 11.85 -6.42 18.50
N ARG A 106 10.98 -5.58 17.92
CA ARG A 106 9.58 -5.92 17.64
C ARG A 106 9.36 -6.53 16.26
N THR A 107 8.20 -7.18 16.09
CA THR A 107 7.69 -7.57 14.78
C THR A 107 7.00 -6.35 14.15
N VAL A 108 7.63 -5.74 13.16
CA VAL A 108 7.06 -4.62 12.42
C VAL A 108 6.38 -5.14 11.16
N VAL A 109 5.10 -4.85 10.99
CA VAL A 109 4.36 -5.09 9.75
C VAL A 109 4.25 -3.76 9.00
N LEU A 110 4.96 -3.67 7.88
CA LEU A 110 4.79 -2.60 6.91
C LEU A 110 3.47 -2.81 6.17
N VAL A 111 2.67 -1.76 6.01
CA VAL A 111 1.38 -1.82 5.32
C VAL A 111 1.39 -0.88 4.12
N ASP A 112 1.12 -1.43 2.94
CA ASP A 112 1.03 -0.66 1.69
C ASP A 112 -0.26 -1.03 0.92
N ASP A 113 -0.68 -0.17 0.00
CA ASP A 113 -1.89 -0.41 -0.79
C ASP A 113 -1.64 -1.42 -1.93
N VAL A 114 -0.58 -1.21 -2.72
CA VAL A 114 -0.26 -2.02 -3.89
C VAL A 114 1.22 -2.40 -3.94
N LEU A 115 1.52 -3.69 -3.91
CA LEU A 115 2.87 -4.20 -4.19
C LEU A 115 3.09 -4.38 -5.70
N PHE A 116 4.02 -3.59 -6.25
CA PHE A 116 4.43 -3.63 -7.66
C PHE A 116 5.91 -4.03 -7.80
N SER A 117 6.81 -3.08 -8.10
CA SER A 117 8.24 -3.35 -8.32
C SER A 117 9.00 -3.76 -7.05
N GLY A 118 8.49 -3.37 -5.88
CA GLY A 118 9.13 -3.55 -4.57
C GLY A 118 9.97 -2.36 -4.11
N ARG A 119 10.19 -1.33 -4.95
CA ARG A 119 11.06 -0.19 -4.60
C ARG A 119 10.55 0.64 -3.42
N THR A 120 9.24 0.85 -3.31
CA THR A 120 8.58 1.48 -2.15
C THR A 120 8.96 0.77 -0.85
N ILE A 121 8.88 -0.55 -0.84
CA ILE A 121 9.19 -1.36 0.35
C ILE A 121 10.69 -1.36 0.63
N ARG A 122 11.53 -1.38 -0.40
CA ARG A 122 12.98 -1.25 -0.22
C ARG A 122 13.34 0.05 0.49
N ALA A 123 12.75 1.17 0.06
CA ALA A 123 12.91 2.47 0.69
C ALA A 123 12.36 2.48 2.12
N ALA A 124 11.22 1.83 2.38
CA ALA A 124 10.70 1.66 3.74
C ALA A 124 11.66 0.89 4.65
N LEU A 125 12.27 -0.18 4.15
CA LEU A 125 13.27 -0.95 4.88
C LEU A 125 14.54 -0.14 5.17
N ASP A 126 14.92 0.78 4.29
CA ASP A 126 16.03 1.70 4.55
C ASP A 126 15.65 2.77 5.57
N ALA A 127 14.47 3.38 5.44
CA ALA A 127 13.96 4.36 6.40
C ALA A 127 13.83 3.79 7.82
N LEU A 128 13.39 2.54 7.94
CA LEU A 128 13.18 1.89 9.24
C LEU A 128 14.47 1.75 10.05
N LYS A 129 15.64 1.62 9.39
CA LYS A 129 16.95 1.48 10.05
C LYS A 129 17.32 2.71 10.87
N ASP A 130 16.85 3.88 10.48
CA ASP A 130 17.16 5.14 11.15
C ASP A 130 16.38 5.29 12.47
N TYR A 131 15.36 4.44 12.68
CA TYR A 131 14.45 4.50 13.82
C TYR A 131 14.60 3.33 14.80
N GLY A 132 15.38 2.30 14.44
CA GLY A 132 15.68 1.17 15.31
C GLY A 132 15.90 -0.13 14.55
N ARG A 133 15.99 -1.23 15.28
CA ARG A 133 16.25 -2.58 14.76
C ARG A 133 15.10 -3.52 15.13
N PRO A 134 14.11 -3.69 14.25
CA PRO A 134 13.07 -4.69 14.43
C PRO A 134 13.66 -6.09 14.57
N GLY A 135 13.02 -6.93 15.39
CA GLY A 135 13.34 -8.36 15.45
C GLY A 135 12.91 -9.08 14.17
N ALA A 136 11.82 -8.62 13.56
CA ALA A 136 11.35 -9.06 12.25
C ALA A 136 10.65 -7.92 11.52
N VAL A 137 10.74 -7.90 10.19
CA VAL A 137 9.93 -7.03 9.33
C VAL A 137 9.10 -7.89 8.40
N ARG A 138 7.79 -7.64 8.39
CA ARG A 138 6.81 -8.28 7.51
C ARG A 138 6.12 -7.24 6.64
N LEU A 139 5.48 -7.69 5.59
CA LEU A 139 4.77 -6.85 4.65
C LEU A 139 3.33 -7.35 4.45
N ALA A 140 2.37 -6.45 4.71
CA ALA A 140 0.97 -6.65 4.37
C ALA A 140 0.55 -5.68 3.27
N VAL A 141 -0.08 -6.18 2.21
CA VAL A 141 -0.59 -5.35 1.12
C VAL A 141 -2.01 -5.72 0.75
N LEU A 142 -2.80 -4.72 0.36
CA LEU A 142 -4.16 -4.98 -0.14
C LEU A 142 -4.11 -5.70 -1.49
N VAL A 143 -3.25 -5.26 -2.40
CA VAL A 143 -3.12 -5.86 -3.74
C VAL A 143 -1.67 -6.19 -4.05
N ASP A 144 -1.43 -7.40 -4.53
CA ASP A 144 -0.18 -7.77 -5.19
C ASP A 144 -0.42 -7.89 -6.69
N ARG A 145 0.25 -7.04 -7.47
CA ARG A 145 0.08 -7.00 -8.92
C ARG A 145 1.23 -7.62 -9.73
N GLY A 146 2.20 -8.24 -9.05
CA GLY A 146 3.38 -8.84 -9.68
C GLY A 146 4.42 -7.82 -10.19
N HIS A 147 5.19 -8.22 -11.22
CA HIS A 147 6.23 -7.42 -11.88
C HIS A 147 7.36 -6.93 -10.95
N ARG A 148 7.84 -7.82 -10.09
CA ARG A 148 8.93 -7.53 -9.17
C ARG A 148 10.21 -7.17 -9.92
N GLN A 149 10.86 -6.11 -9.44
CA GLN A 149 12.22 -5.73 -9.85
C GLN A 149 13.23 -5.97 -8.72
N LEU A 150 12.72 -6.19 -7.51
CA LEU A 150 13.49 -6.53 -6.32
C LEU A 150 12.94 -7.84 -5.72
N PRO A 151 13.77 -8.63 -5.03
CA PRO A 151 13.36 -9.90 -4.41
C PRO A 151 12.53 -9.66 -3.13
N ILE A 152 11.42 -8.92 -3.27
CA ILE A 152 10.52 -8.52 -2.18
C ILE A 152 9.17 -9.17 -2.43
N ARG A 153 8.67 -9.86 -1.39
CA ARG A 153 7.36 -10.52 -1.36
C ARG A 153 6.59 -10.00 -0.16
N ALA A 154 5.26 -9.92 -0.29
CA ALA A 154 4.38 -9.68 0.83
C ALA A 154 4.10 -10.99 1.57
N ASP A 155 4.09 -10.92 2.90
CA ASP A 155 3.70 -12.02 3.78
C ASP A 155 2.17 -12.17 3.79
N HIS A 156 1.46 -11.04 3.75
CA HIS A 156 -0.01 -10.98 3.75
C HIS A 156 -0.51 -10.21 2.54
N VAL A 157 -1.40 -10.84 1.77
CA VAL A 157 -1.93 -10.26 0.52
C VAL A 157 -3.45 -10.32 0.53
N GLY A 158 -4.10 -9.18 0.29
CA GLY A 158 -5.56 -9.09 0.15
C GLY A 158 -6.06 -9.75 -1.15
N LYS A 159 -5.46 -9.41 -2.29
CA LYS A 159 -5.75 -10.05 -3.58
C LYS A 159 -4.50 -10.08 -4.46
N ASN A 160 -4.20 -11.27 -4.98
CA ASN A 160 -3.26 -11.42 -6.07
C ASN A 160 -3.98 -11.09 -7.38
N LEU A 161 -3.42 -10.16 -8.14
CA LEU A 161 -4.03 -9.61 -9.34
C LEU A 161 -3.01 -9.68 -10.49
N PRO A 162 -3.07 -10.71 -11.34
CA PRO A 162 -2.26 -10.74 -12.55
C PRO A 162 -2.60 -9.51 -13.40
N THR A 163 -1.61 -8.66 -13.66
CA THR A 163 -1.76 -7.47 -14.49
C THR A 163 -0.76 -7.50 -15.62
N ASN A 164 -1.03 -6.76 -16.69
CA ASN A 164 -0.01 -6.41 -17.67
C ASN A 164 0.87 -5.27 -17.13
N THR A 165 2.11 -5.17 -17.60
CA THR A 165 3.05 -4.14 -17.13
C THR A 165 2.56 -2.72 -17.45
N HIS A 166 1.76 -2.57 -18.51
CA HIS A 166 1.15 -1.31 -18.90
C HIS A 166 -0.11 -0.95 -18.08
N GLU A 167 -0.75 -1.93 -17.43
CA GLU A 167 -1.93 -1.66 -16.61
C GLU A 167 -1.54 -0.88 -15.34
N SER A 168 -2.47 -0.06 -14.86
CA SER A 168 -2.32 0.68 -13.60
C SER A 168 -3.39 0.24 -12.62
N VAL A 169 -2.97 -0.17 -11.43
CA VAL A 169 -3.83 -0.51 -10.31
C VAL A 169 -3.91 0.73 -9.41
N LYS A 170 -5.13 1.19 -9.13
CA LYS A 170 -5.37 2.26 -8.16
C LYS A 170 -6.29 1.75 -7.07
N VAL A 171 -5.88 1.97 -5.84
CA VAL A 171 -6.76 1.84 -4.67
C VAL A 171 -7.32 3.22 -4.40
N LEU A 172 -8.64 3.31 -4.24
CA LEU A 172 -9.35 4.50 -3.81
C LEU A 172 -9.91 4.20 -2.43
N LEU A 173 -9.73 5.12 -1.49
CA LEU A 173 -10.26 5.01 -0.14
C LEU A 173 -11.08 6.25 0.18
N SER A 174 -12.28 6.06 0.71
CA SER A 174 -13.20 7.08 1.21
C SER A 174 -12.52 8.14 2.07
N SER A 175 -11.58 7.74 2.93
CA SER A 175 -10.84 8.66 3.81
C SER A 175 -9.87 9.62 3.08
N ILE A 176 -9.52 9.35 1.83
CA ILE A 176 -8.54 10.11 1.04
C ILE A 176 -9.15 10.70 -0.23
N ASP A 177 -9.96 9.90 -0.92
CA ASP A 177 -10.43 10.17 -2.28
C ASP A 177 -11.89 10.68 -2.30
N GLY A 178 -12.62 10.63 -1.17
CA GLY A 178 -14.01 11.11 -1.08
C GLY A 178 -15.04 10.25 -1.84
N GLU A 179 -14.61 9.08 -2.32
CA GLU A 179 -15.45 8.09 -3.01
C GLU A 179 -15.45 6.76 -2.24
N ASP A 180 -16.41 5.89 -2.56
CA ASP A 180 -16.44 4.52 -2.03
C ASP A 180 -15.12 3.79 -2.26
N ASP A 181 -14.74 2.97 -1.28
CA ASP A 181 -13.52 2.20 -1.35
C ASP A 181 -13.58 1.24 -2.54
N LYS A 182 -12.60 1.31 -3.43
CA LYS A 182 -12.55 0.44 -4.60
C LYS A 182 -11.13 0.25 -5.08
N VAL A 183 -10.88 -0.89 -5.71
CA VAL A 183 -9.66 -1.14 -6.48
C VAL A 183 -10.02 -1.18 -7.95
N ILE A 184 -9.39 -0.32 -8.74
CA ILE A 184 -9.59 -0.27 -10.20
C ILE A 184 -8.31 -0.64 -10.93
N ILE A 185 -8.48 -1.33 -12.06
CA ILE A 185 -7.45 -1.45 -13.09
C ILE A 185 -7.81 -0.52 -14.24
N SER A 186 -6.83 0.21 -14.75
CA SER A 186 -6.95 1.01 -15.98
C SER A 186 -5.84 0.64 -16.96
N GLN A 187 -6.16 0.65 -18.25
CA GLN A 187 -5.17 0.60 -19.32
C GLN A 187 -4.80 2.05 -19.72
N PRO A 188 -3.54 2.32 -20.12
CA PRO A 188 -3.17 3.61 -20.63
C PRO A 188 -3.96 3.84 -21.92
N ALA A 189 -4.55 5.03 -22.06
CA ALA A 189 -5.22 5.42 -23.30
C ALA A 189 -4.19 5.32 -24.43
N HIS A 190 -4.48 4.54 -25.47
CA HIS A 190 -3.64 4.49 -26.66
C HIS A 190 -3.75 5.87 -27.32
N SER A 191 -2.71 6.69 -27.20
CA SER A 191 -2.58 7.91 -27.99
C SER A 191 -2.40 7.48 -29.44
N ILE A 192 -3.48 7.52 -30.22
CA ILE A 192 -3.42 7.32 -31.66
C ILE A 192 -2.61 8.50 -32.22
N THR A 193 -1.33 8.27 -32.51
CA THR A 193 -0.55 9.21 -33.31
C THR A 193 -1.05 9.08 -34.74
N SER A 194 -1.96 9.97 -35.14
CA SER A 194 -2.30 10.19 -36.55
C SER A 194 -1.04 10.69 -37.26
N ALA A 195 -0.35 9.78 -37.96
CA ALA A 195 0.61 10.17 -38.98
C ALA A 195 -0.15 10.96 -40.04
N GLN A 196 0.15 12.25 -40.17
CA GLN A 196 -0.25 13.03 -41.33
C GLN A 196 0.40 12.41 -42.56
N GLU A 197 -0.41 11.87 -43.46
CA GLU A 197 -0.03 11.66 -44.85
C GLU A 197 0.31 13.02 -45.45
N GLY A 198 1.60 13.23 -45.74
CA GLY A 198 2.08 14.35 -46.53
C GLY A 198 1.65 14.18 -47.98
N GLY A 199 1.04 15.23 -48.52
CA GLY A 199 0.48 15.28 -49.87
C GLY A 199 1.53 15.32 -50.99
N GLU A 200 1.01 15.02 -52.18
CA GLU A 200 1.55 15.42 -53.49
C GLU A 200 1.59 16.95 -53.66
#